data_AF-A0A064CDQ8-F1
#
_entry.id   AF-A0A064CDQ8-F1
#
_cell.length_a   1.000
_cell.length_b   1.000
_cell.length_c   1.000
_cell.angle_alpha   90.00
_cell.angle_beta   90.00
_cell.angle_gamma   90.00
#
_symmetry.space_group_name_H-M   'P 1'
#
loop_
_entity.id
_entity.type
_entity.pdbx_description
1 polymer ?
#
loop_
_entity_poly.entity_id
_entity_poly.type
_entity_poly.pdbx_seq_one_letter_code
_entity_poly.pdbx_strand_id
1 'polypeptide(L)'
;MSVELVVRDPWWEYARGCAVALASGRPAPSIAVYGPILGPDEHARLCTTAISSRLVAGDGSYQRSSTFVMGSPLLMAGMLAAQGITNSRRRKQAERDEVPQWREQHPCTVIVTDERLMCSRSDGTFIDFWFGYVSEFYPDLPSRTVTFAYGERCVPLQLAGPATVAIALWSARALHGPAWVNDIRLHPLLSGQQQAPALASQPAIGAGHSH
;
A
#
# COMPACT_ATOMS: atom_id res chain seq x y z
N MET A 1 6.11 40.00 -7.98
CA MET A 1 6.02 38.75 -8.76
C MET A 1 6.24 37.61 -7.79
N SER A 2 5.18 36.94 -7.36
CA SER A 2 5.28 35.79 -6.46
C SER A 2 5.68 34.58 -7.28
N VAL A 3 6.83 33.99 -6.95
CA VAL A 3 7.24 32.70 -7.52
C VAL A 3 6.33 31.65 -6.90
N GLU A 4 5.38 31.16 -7.69
CA GLU A 4 4.62 29.96 -7.35
C GLU A 4 5.61 28.79 -7.37
N LEU A 5 6.07 28.38 -6.18
CA LEU A 5 6.80 27.12 -6.04
C LEU A 5 5.82 26.00 -6.41
N VAL A 6 5.94 25.49 -7.62
CA VAL A 6 5.28 24.25 -8.01
C VAL A 6 5.84 23.16 -7.10
N VAL A 7 5.09 22.80 -6.06
CA VAL A 7 5.42 21.69 -5.17
C VAL A 7 5.26 20.42 -5.99
N ARG A 8 6.35 19.96 -6.57
CA ARG A 8 6.43 18.66 -7.24
C ARG A 8 6.38 17.58 -6.18
N ASP A 9 5.50 16.60 -6.36
CA ASP A 9 5.45 15.43 -5.49
C ASP A 9 6.64 14.52 -5.81
N PRO A 10 7.65 14.43 -4.94
CA PRO A 10 8.88 13.71 -5.22
C PRO A 10 8.65 12.22 -5.43
N TRP A 11 7.66 11.63 -4.77
CA TRP A 11 7.38 10.20 -4.89
C TRP A 11 6.70 9.85 -6.21
N TRP A 12 5.85 10.75 -6.70
CA TRP A 12 5.28 10.61 -8.03
C TRP A 12 6.33 10.75 -9.12
N GLU A 13 7.23 11.74 -8.99
CA GLU A 13 8.31 11.94 -9.96
C GLU A 13 9.29 10.78 -9.97
N TYR A 14 9.68 10.30 -8.79
CA TYR A 14 10.50 9.10 -8.64
C TYR A 14 9.85 7.89 -9.29
N ALA A 15 8.59 7.58 -8.92
CA ALA A 15 7.89 6.41 -9.45
C ALA A 15 7.71 6.50 -10.97
N ARG A 16 7.36 7.69 -11.51
CA ARG A 16 7.27 7.91 -12.96
C ARG A 16 8.62 7.70 -13.65
N GLY A 17 9.70 8.26 -13.10
CA GLY A 17 11.04 8.10 -13.67
C GLY A 17 11.46 6.62 -13.74
N CYS A 18 11.23 5.87 -12.67
CA CYS A 18 11.46 4.42 -12.63
C CYS A 18 10.54 3.67 -13.60
N ALA A 19 9.24 3.99 -13.64
CA ALA A 19 8.27 3.37 -14.52
C ALA A 19 8.65 3.50 -15.99
N VAL A 20 9.01 4.70 -16.44
CA VAL A 20 9.46 4.98 -17.82
C VAL A 20 10.77 4.24 -18.13
N ALA A 21 11.73 4.23 -17.20
CA ALA A 21 12.97 3.48 -17.37
C ALA A 21 12.72 1.97 -17.51
N LEU A 22 11.89 1.40 -16.64
CA LEU A 22 11.53 -0.02 -16.67
C LEU A 22 10.76 -0.40 -17.93
N ALA A 23 9.81 0.45 -18.36
CA ALA A 23 9.03 0.22 -19.58
C ALA A 23 9.88 0.30 -20.86
N SER A 24 10.98 1.08 -20.83
CA SER A 24 11.97 1.12 -21.91
C SER A 24 13.01 -0.02 -21.85
N GLY A 25 12.84 -1.00 -20.96
CA GLY A 25 13.71 -2.17 -20.85
C GLY A 25 15.01 -1.91 -20.07
N ARG A 26 15.15 -0.76 -19.39
CA ARG A 26 16.30 -0.55 -18.51
C ARG A 26 16.25 -1.51 -17.33
N PRO A 27 17.41 -2.00 -16.85
CA PRO A 27 17.45 -2.87 -15.69
C PRO A 27 16.89 -2.15 -14.46
N ALA A 28 16.21 -2.90 -13.59
CA ALA A 28 15.76 -2.41 -12.31
C ALA A 28 16.99 -2.01 -11.46
N PRO A 29 17.11 -0.75 -10.98
CA PRO A 29 18.14 -0.41 -10.00
C PRO A 29 18.06 -1.30 -8.75
N SER A 30 19.22 -1.53 -8.15
CA SER A 30 19.34 -2.14 -6.82
C SER A 30 19.91 -1.09 -5.87
N ILE A 31 19.41 -1.06 -4.65
CA ILE A 31 19.92 -0.21 -3.57
C ILE A 31 20.54 -1.09 -2.48
N ALA A 32 21.49 -0.55 -1.74
CA ALA A 32 21.93 -1.16 -0.49
C ALA A 32 20.90 -0.83 0.61
N VAL A 33 20.58 -1.82 1.44
CA VAL A 33 19.72 -1.66 2.62
C VAL A 33 20.46 -2.14 3.87
N TYR A 34 20.15 -1.53 5.00
CA TYR A 34 20.71 -1.91 6.29
C TYR A 34 19.64 -2.59 7.15
N GLY A 35 20.01 -3.61 7.91
CA GLY A 35 19.12 -4.34 8.81
C GLY A 35 18.87 -5.77 8.34
N PRO A 36 17.89 -6.02 7.44
CA PRO A 36 17.56 -7.37 7.01
C PRO A 36 18.64 -7.97 6.10
N ILE A 37 18.86 -9.28 6.25
CA ILE A 37 19.72 -10.06 5.37
C ILE A 37 18.88 -10.51 4.17
N LEU A 38 19.36 -10.17 2.98
CA LEU A 38 18.73 -10.57 1.72
C LEU A 38 19.19 -11.98 1.33
N GLY A 39 18.32 -12.72 0.64
CA GLY A 39 18.66 -13.99 0.03
C GLY A 39 19.75 -13.85 -1.05
N PRO A 40 20.37 -14.97 -1.48
CA PRO A 40 21.20 -14.97 -2.67
C PRO A 40 20.37 -14.49 -3.86
N ASP A 41 20.89 -13.51 -4.61
CA ASP A 41 20.23 -12.87 -5.76
C ASP A 41 18.94 -12.08 -5.46
N GLU A 42 18.57 -11.88 -4.18
CA GLU A 42 17.50 -10.97 -3.79
C GLU A 42 18.03 -9.52 -3.79
N HIS A 43 17.35 -8.63 -4.52
CA HIS A 43 17.77 -7.25 -4.66
C HIS A 43 16.75 -6.27 -4.11
N ALA A 44 17.16 -5.45 -3.14
CA ALA A 44 16.35 -4.33 -2.67
C ALA A 44 16.20 -3.26 -3.76
N ARG A 45 14.96 -2.86 -4.01
CA ARG A 45 14.57 -1.88 -5.03
C ARG A 45 14.18 -0.53 -4.44
N LEU A 46 13.60 -0.55 -3.24
CA LEU A 46 13.13 0.62 -2.54
C LEU A 46 13.27 0.43 -1.02
N CYS A 47 13.65 1.49 -0.32
CA CYS A 47 13.58 1.61 1.15
C CYS A 47 12.98 2.96 1.49
N THR A 48 11.86 2.97 2.19
CA THR A 48 11.07 4.19 2.47
C THR A 48 10.21 4.01 3.72
N THR A 49 9.34 4.97 4.02
CA THR A 49 8.37 4.88 5.11
C THR A 49 6.94 4.91 4.58
N ALA A 50 6.05 4.19 5.26
CA ALA A 50 4.61 4.18 5.02
C ALA A 50 3.85 3.89 6.32
N ILE A 51 2.54 4.12 6.30
CA ILE A 51 1.63 3.63 7.35
C ILE A 51 1.19 2.22 6.96
N SER A 52 1.55 1.24 7.77
CA SER A 52 1.06 -0.14 7.66
C SER A 52 -0.25 -0.28 8.43
N SER A 53 -1.18 -1.07 7.87
CA SER A 53 -2.44 -1.45 8.52
C SER A 53 -2.87 -2.83 8.08
N ARG A 54 -3.64 -3.51 8.94
CA ARG A 54 -4.15 -4.87 8.69
C ARG A 54 -5.68 -4.85 8.65
N LEU A 55 -6.26 -5.64 7.75
CA LEU A 55 -7.71 -5.79 7.70
C LEU A 55 -8.14 -6.76 8.79
N VAL A 56 -8.79 -6.25 9.83
CA VAL A 56 -9.34 -7.06 10.91
C VAL A 56 -10.84 -7.24 10.63
N ALA A 57 -11.26 -8.47 10.37
CA ALA A 57 -12.66 -8.85 10.43
C ALA A 57 -13.08 -8.88 11.91
N GLY A 58 -14.22 -8.27 12.25
CA GLY A 58 -14.79 -8.44 13.58
C GLY A 58 -14.94 -9.93 13.88
N ASP A 59 -14.53 -10.36 15.07
CA ASP A 59 -14.45 -11.77 15.43
C ASP A 59 -15.82 -12.42 15.68
N GLY A 60 -16.92 -11.66 15.65
CA GLY A 60 -18.28 -12.16 15.85
C GLY A 60 -18.46 -12.95 17.16
N SER A 61 -17.47 -12.94 18.06
CA SER A 61 -17.38 -13.87 19.18
C SER A 61 -18.14 -13.28 20.37
N TYR A 62 -19.46 -13.49 20.33
CA TYR A 62 -20.33 -13.11 21.44
C TYR A 62 -20.01 -13.99 22.65
N GLN A 63 -19.31 -13.46 23.65
CA GLN A 63 -19.33 -14.03 25.00
C GLN A 63 -20.76 -14.01 25.50
N ARG A 64 -21.44 -15.15 25.37
CA ARG A 64 -22.77 -15.39 25.91
C ARG A 64 -22.65 -15.36 27.44
N SER A 65 -22.80 -14.18 28.04
CA SER A 65 -23.07 -14.09 29.47
C SER A 65 -24.47 -14.67 29.70
N SER A 66 -24.53 -15.97 29.99
CA SER A 66 -25.75 -16.62 30.45
C SER A 66 -26.01 -16.15 31.87
N THR A 67 -26.73 -15.03 32.01
CA THR A 67 -27.31 -14.67 33.29
C THR A 67 -28.44 -15.66 33.56
N PHE A 68 -28.15 -16.73 34.32
CA PHE A 68 -29.18 -17.57 34.91
C PHE A 68 -29.92 -16.72 35.95
N VAL A 69 -31.12 -16.26 35.61
CA VAL A 69 -32.03 -15.61 36.55
C VAL A 69 -33.05 -16.65 37.02
N MET A 70 -32.83 -17.17 38.23
CA MET A 70 -33.80 -17.98 38.96
C MET A 70 -34.80 -17.02 39.64
N GLY A 71 -36.03 -16.87 39.10
CA GLY A 71 -37.02 -15.95 39.67
C GLY A 71 -38.42 -16.00 39.03
N SER A 72 -39.44 -15.76 39.86
CA SER A 72 -40.88 -16.03 39.70
C SER A 72 -41.57 -15.55 38.39
N PRO A 73 -42.56 -16.31 37.84
CA PRO A 73 -43.19 -16.07 36.53
C PRO A 73 -43.91 -14.72 36.34
N LEU A 74 -44.40 -14.10 37.42
CA LEU A 74 -45.28 -12.92 37.33
C LEU A 74 -44.55 -11.59 37.14
N LEU A 75 -43.22 -11.52 37.36
CA LEU A 75 -42.42 -10.30 37.13
C LEU A 75 -41.85 -10.19 35.71
N MET A 76 -42.00 -11.23 34.87
CA MET A 76 -41.43 -11.28 33.51
C MET A 76 -42.16 -10.37 32.49
N ALA A 77 -43.41 -10.00 32.70
CA ALA A 77 -44.20 -9.25 31.71
C ALA A 77 -43.83 -7.75 31.62
N GLY A 78 -43.40 -7.14 32.72
CA GLY A 78 -43.08 -5.70 32.77
C GLY A 78 -41.74 -5.29 32.14
N MET A 79 -40.83 -6.24 31.90
CA MET A 79 -39.46 -5.98 31.43
C MET A 79 -39.21 -6.25 29.94
N LEU A 80 -40.21 -6.67 29.17
CA LEU A 80 -40.04 -6.91 27.73
C LEU A 80 -40.18 -5.64 26.88
N ALA A 81 -40.83 -4.59 27.39
CA ALA A 81 -40.98 -3.32 26.66
C ALA A 81 -39.74 -2.41 26.75
N ALA A 82 -38.90 -2.55 27.79
CA ALA A 82 -37.70 -1.72 27.98
C ALA A 82 -36.46 -2.26 27.24
N GLN A 83 -36.44 -3.55 26.88
CA GLN A 83 -35.28 -4.19 26.23
C GLN A 83 -35.20 -3.95 24.71
N GLY A 84 -36.30 -3.59 24.03
CA GLY A 84 -36.32 -3.39 22.58
C GLY A 84 -35.46 -2.22 22.07
N ILE A 85 -35.34 -1.15 22.87
CA ILE A 85 -34.56 0.05 22.51
C ILE A 85 -33.05 -0.17 22.76
N THR A 86 -32.69 -0.97 23.77
CA THR A 86 -31.28 -1.34 24.01
C THR A 86 -30.80 -2.42 23.05
N ASN A 87 -31.65 -3.38 22.68
CA ASN A 87 -31.27 -4.47 21.76
C ASN A 87 -31.05 -4.00 20.31
N SER A 88 -31.80 -2.99 19.85
CA SER A 88 -31.63 -2.41 18.50
C SER A 88 -30.38 -1.54 18.36
N ARG A 89 -30.01 -0.78 19.40
CA ARG A 89 -28.72 -0.07 19.46
C ARG A 89 -27.54 -1.05 19.51
N ARG A 90 -27.68 -2.15 20.25
CA ARG A 90 -26.68 -3.23 20.35
C ARG A 90 -26.53 -4.04 19.07
N ARG A 91 -27.63 -4.29 18.35
CA ARG A 91 -27.60 -4.91 17.02
C ARG A 91 -26.91 -4.03 15.98
N LYS A 92 -27.18 -2.72 15.97
CA LYS A 92 -26.45 -1.77 15.11
C LYS A 92 -24.96 -1.63 15.49
N GLN A 93 -24.59 -1.95 16.73
CA GLN A 93 -23.20 -1.97 17.16
C GLN A 93 -22.52 -3.27 16.71
N ALA A 94 -23.18 -4.42 16.84
CA ALA A 94 -22.74 -5.70 16.28
C ALA A 94 -22.59 -5.66 14.75
N GLU A 95 -23.54 -5.07 14.02
CA GLU A 95 -23.45 -4.87 12.56
C GLU A 95 -22.34 -3.88 12.16
N ARG A 96 -21.94 -2.96 13.05
CA ARG A 96 -20.80 -2.05 12.83
C ARG A 96 -19.46 -2.72 13.14
N ASP A 97 -19.46 -3.64 14.10
CA ASP A 97 -18.30 -4.46 14.47
C ASP A 97 -18.07 -5.59 13.45
N GLU A 98 -19.08 -5.98 12.67
CA GLU A 98 -18.99 -6.93 11.55
C GLU A 98 -18.37 -6.35 10.27
N VAL A 99 -18.27 -5.02 10.12
CA VAL A 99 -17.66 -4.42 8.93
C VAL A 99 -16.14 -4.54 9.03
N PRO A 100 -15.44 -5.21 8.09
CA PRO A 100 -13.99 -5.27 8.08
C PRO A 100 -13.39 -3.86 8.12
N GLN A 101 -12.48 -3.62 9.07
CA GLN A 101 -11.84 -2.32 9.27
C GLN A 101 -10.33 -2.45 9.18
N TRP A 102 -9.69 -1.44 8.58
CA TRP A 102 -8.24 -1.27 8.64
C TRP A 102 -7.85 -0.85 10.06
N ARG A 103 -7.19 -1.75 10.77
CA ARG A 103 -6.72 -1.54 12.15
C ARG A 103 -5.21 -1.66 12.21
N GLU A 104 -4.66 -1.49 13.41
CA GLU A 104 -3.23 -1.63 13.68
C GLU A 104 -2.38 -0.67 12.83
N GLN A 105 -2.87 0.55 12.66
CA GLN A 105 -2.16 1.57 11.90
C GLN A 105 -0.89 1.98 12.63
N HIS A 106 0.26 1.75 12.01
CA HIS A 106 1.53 2.23 12.54
C HIS A 106 2.47 2.68 11.41
N PRO A 107 3.27 3.74 11.64
CA PRO A 107 4.40 4.03 10.76
C PRO A 107 5.36 2.85 10.73
N CYS A 108 5.92 2.57 9.57
CA CYS A 108 6.95 1.55 9.40
C CYS A 108 7.93 1.95 8.30
N THR A 109 9.15 1.46 8.42
CA THR A 109 10.08 1.35 7.30
C THR A 109 9.60 0.21 6.41
N VAL A 110 9.49 0.47 5.12
CA VAL A 110 9.14 -0.49 4.09
C VAL A 110 10.35 -0.69 3.19
N ILE A 111 10.79 -1.94 3.06
CA ILE A 111 11.78 -2.34 2.06
C ILE A 111 11.05 -3.22 1.04
N VAL A 112 11.20 -2.90 -0.25
CA VAL A 112 10.66 -3.70 -1.34
C VAL A 112 11.82 -4.33 -2.08
N THR A 113 11.83 -5.66 -2.18
CA THR A 113 12.77 -6.43 -2.99
C THR A 113 12.07 -6.98 -4.24
N ASP A 114 12.76 -7.78 -5.04
CA ASP A 114 12.14 -8.57 -6.10
C ASP A 114 11.40 -9.81 -5.60
N GLU A 115 11.54 -10.20 -4.33
CA GLU A 115 10.91 -11.40 -3.78
C GLU A 115 9.84 -11.13 -2.71
N ARG A 116 10.02 -10.07 -1.92
CA ARG A 116 9.16 -9.76 -0.78
C ARG A 116 9.12 -8.28 -0.46
N LEU A 117 8.12 -7.93 0.33
CA LEU A 117 8.05 -6.66 1.04
C LEU A 117 8.37 -6.91 2.52
N MET A 118 9.16 -6.03 3.11
CA MET A 118 9.50 -6.09 4.53
C MET A 118 9.00 -4.82 5.23
N CYS A 119 8.22 -4.99 6.30
CA CYS A 119 7.74 -3.88 7.13
C CYS A 119 8.38 -3.95 8.51
N SER A 120 8.91 -2.84 9.00
CA SER A 120 9.36 -2.76 10.40
C SER A 120 8.18 -2.74 11.35
N ARG A 121 8.28 -3.50 12.45
CA ARG A 121 7.41 -3.41 13.62
C ARG A 121 7.84 -2.27 14.53
N SER A 122 7.00 -1.95 15.51
CA SER A 122 7.31 -0.99 16.57
C SER A 122 8.49 -1.39 17.45
N ASP A 123 8.85 -2.67 17.49
CA ASP A 123 10.02 -3.20 18.21
C ASP A 123 11.32 -3.16 17.39
N GLY A 124 11.28 -2.63 16.17
CA GLY A 124 12.43 -2.54 15.27
C GLY A 124 12.73 -3.81 14.47
N THR A 125 12.00 -4.92 14.69
CA THR A 125 12.10 -6.13 13.88
C THR A 125 11.38 -5.97 12.54
N PHE A 126 11.73 -6.77 11.53
CA PHE A 126 11.01 -6.79 10.25
C PHE A 126 10.07 -7.98 10.14
N ILE A 127 8.91 -7.76 9.51
CA ILE A 127 8.01 -8.81 9.05
C ILE A 127 8.13 -8.92 7.54
N ASP A 128 8.29 -10.15 7.07
CA ASP A 128 8.32 -10.46 5.65
C ASP A 128 6.92 -10.75 5.10
N PHE A 129 6.66 -10.16 3.94
CA PHE A 129 5.46 -10.34 3.13
C PHE A 129 5.89 -10.80 1.73
N TRP A 130 5.95 -12.11 1.54
CA TRP A 130 6.44 -12.72 0.30
C TRP A 130 5.46 -12.53 -0.85
N PHE A 131 5.96 -12.06 -2.00
CA PHE A 131 5.14 -11.88 -3.21
C PHE A 131 4.60 -13.20 -3.74
N GLY A 132 5.33 -14.30 -3.57
CA GLY A 132 4.88 -15.65 -3.94
C GLY A 132 3.62 -16.14 -3.23
N TYR A 133 3.18 -15.47 -2.16
CA TYR A 133 1.94 -15.78 -1.44
C TYR A 133 0.80 -14.78 -1.68
N VAL A 134 1.03 -13.73 -2.47
CA VAL A 134 0.01 -12.73 -2.77
C VAL A 134 -1.04 -13.35 -3.68
N SER A 135 -2.30 -13.35 -3.23
CA SER A 135 -3.45 -13.77 -4.03
C SER A 135 -4.07 -12.60 -4.79
N GLU A 136 -4.04 -11.40 -4.20
CA GLU A 136 -4.64 -10.21 -4.78
C GLU A 136 -3.78 -8.98 -4.50
N PHE A 137 -3.71 -8.09 -5.50
CA PHE A 137 -2.91 -6.88 -5.47
C PHE A 137 -3.75 -5.70 -5.94
N TYR A 138 -3.91 -4.68 -5.08
CA TYR A 138 -4.76 -3.51 -5.30
C TYR A 138 -3.99 -2.21 -5.05
N PRO A 139 -3.23 -1.71 -6.04
CA PRO A 139 -2.69 -0.36 -6.02
C PRO A 139 -3.78 0.67 -6.33
N ASP A 140 -3.82 1.73 -5.53
CA ASP A 140 -4.61 2.95 -5.75
C ASP A 140 -3.65 4.14 -5.65
N LEU A 141 -3.10 4.54 -6.81
CA LEU A 141 -2.11 5.61 -6.87
C LEU A 141 -2.69 6.98 -6.47
N PRO A 142 -3.89 7.39 -6.93
CA PRO A 142 -4.52 8.63 -6.48
C PRO A 142 -4.73 8.71 -4.96
N SER A 143 -5.23 7.64 -4.34
CA SER A 143 -5.41 7.59 -2.88
C SER A 143 -4.12 7.26 -2.12
N ARG A 144 -3.04 6.94 -2.83
CA ARG A 144 -1.71 6.60 -2.28
C ARG A 144 -1.76 5.44 -1.30
N THR A 145 -2.53 4.43 -1.68
CA THR A 145 -2.65 3.17 -0.96
C THR A 145 -2.30 2.00 -1.85
N VAL A 146 -1.83 0.92 -1.24
CA VAL A 146 -1.65 -0.37 -1.91
C VAL A 146 -2.04 -1.46 -0.93
N THR A 147 -2.87 -2.39 -1.39
CA THR A 147 -3.36 -3.50 -0.59
C THR A 147 -2.90 -4.83 -1.19
N PHE A 148 -2.42 -5.72 -0.33
CA PHE A 148 -2.03 -7.09 -0.66
C PHE A 148 -2.90 -8.05 0.14
N ALA A 149 -3.59 -8.96 -0.54
CA ALA A 149 -4.26 -10.09 0.09
C ALA A 149 -3.41 -11.37 -0.07
N TYR A 150 -3.50 -12.25 0.91
CA TYR A 150 -2.71 -13.50 0.98
C TYR A 150 -3.62 -14.74 1.07
N GLY A 151 -4.87 -14.63 0.59
CA GLY A 151 -5.92 -15.62 0.79
C GLY A 151 -6.08 -16.00 2.27
N GLU A 152 -6.12 -17.29 2.55
CA GLU A 152 -6.26 -17.82 3.91
C GLU A 152 -4.95 -17.79 4.72
N ARG A 153 -3.80 -17.43 4.10
CA ARG A 153 -2.50 -17.50 4.78
C ARG A 153 -2.28 -16.39 5.79
N CYS A 154 -2.85 -15.22 5.53
CA CYS A 154 -2.58 -14.02 6.32
C CYS A 154 -3.64 -12.96 6.04
N VAL A 155 -4.00 -12.17 7.07
CA VAL A 155 -4.93 -11.06 6.87
C VAL A 155 -4.34 -10.01 5.91
N PRO A 156 -5.14 -9.32 5.08
CA PRO A 156 -4.62 -8.33 4.14
C PRO A 156 -3.72 -7.27 4.79
N LEU A 157 -2.70 -6.85 4.04
CA LEU A 157 -1.81 -5.74 4.37
C LEU A 157 -2.18 -4.55 3.50
N GLN A 158 -2.39 -3.38 4.10
CA GLN A 158 -2.44 -2.11 3.38
C GLN A 158 -1.29 -1.21 3.82
N LEU A 159 -0.63 -0.62 2.83
CA LEU A 159 0.34 0.45 3.02
C LEU A 159 -0.25 1.75 2.48
N ALA A 160 -0.10 2.83 3.22
CA ALA A 160 -0.61 4.15 2.87
C ALA A 160 0.45 5.24 3.07
N GLY A 161 0.38 6.29 2.25
CA GLY A 161 1.23 7.47 2.37
C GLY A 161 1.97 7.85 1.08
N PRO A 162 2.75 8.95 1.10
CA PRO A 162 3.34 9.53 -0.11
C PRO A 162 4.14 8.54 -0.95
N ALA A 163 4.96 7.71 -0.31
CA ALA A 163 5.85 6.74 -0.96
C ALA A 163 5.15 5.52 -1.56
N THR A 164 3.86 5.33 -1.25
CA THR A 164 3.09 4.16 -1.71
C THR A 164 3.03 4.04 -3.22
N VAL A 165 3.10 5.16 -3.94
CA VAL A 165 3.15 5.16 -5.41
C VAL A 165 4.39 4.41 -5.92
N ALA A 166 5.54 4.59 -5.27
CA ALA A 166 6.76 3.87 -5.57
C ALA A 166 6.71 2.41 -5.08
N ILE A 167 6.14 2.16 -3.90
CA ILE A 167 5.94 0.81 -3.37
C ILE A 167 5.06 -0.01 -4.33
N ALA A 168 3.97 0.56 -4.82
CA ALA A 168 3.07 -0.06 -5.79
C ALA A 168 3.77 -0.43 -7.09
N LEU A 169 4.56 0.49 -7.67
CA LEU A 169 5.35 0.21 -8.88
C LEU A 169 6.31 -0.98 -8.68
N TRP A 170 7.12 -0.94 -7.62
CA TRP A 170 8.13 -1.97 -7.38
C TRP A 170 7.51 -3.32 -7.05
N SER A 171 6.41 -3.33 -6.29
CA SER A 171 5.66 -4.55 -5.99
C SER A 171 5.03 -5.15 -7.25
N ALA A 172 4.49 -4.31 -8.14
CA ALA A 172 3.94 -4.79 -9.41
C ALA A 172 5.04 -5.36 -10.32
N ARG A 173 6.23 -4.75 -10.36
CA ARG A 173 7.37 -5.26 -11.13
C ARG A 173 7.83 -6.63 -10.63
N ALA A 174 7.78 -6.86 -9.30
CA ALA A 174 8.08 -8.14 -8.68
C ALA A 174 6.98 -9.18 -8.96
N LEU A 175 5.71 -8.83 -8.75
CA LEU A 175 4.56 -9.73 -8.93
C LEU A 175 4.32 -10.14 -10.39
N HIS A 176 4.49 -9.21 -11.34
CA HIS A 176 4.10 -9.41 -12.74
C HIS A 176 5.28 -9.45 -13.71
N GLY A 177 6.51 -9.34 -13.21
CA GLY A 177 7.65 -9.26 -14.08
C GLY A 177 7.53 -8.06 -15.05
N PRO A 178 7.99 -8.18 -16.31
CA PRO A 178 7.81 -7.15 -17.33
C PRO A 178 6.35 -6.83 -17.67
N ALA A 179 5.40 -7.73 -17.36
CA ALA A 179 3.98 -7.55 -17.68
C ALA A 179 3.28 -6.52 -16.77
N TRP A 180 3.97 -5.95 -15.78
CA TRP A 180 3.43 -4.90 -14.90
C TRP A 180 2.85 -3.70 -15.67
N VAL A 181 3.38 -3.40 -16.86
CA VAL A 181 2.90 -2.32 -17.75
C VAL A 181 1.45 -2.52 -18.21
N ASN A 182 0.95 -3.75 -18.14
CA ASN A 182 -0.42 -4.08 -18.52
C ASN A 182 -1.43 -3.78 -17.39
N ASP A 183 -0.98 -3.50 -16.17
CA ASP A 183 -1.87 -3.08 -15.08
C ASP A 183 -2.31 -1.63 -15.30
N ILE A 184 -3.58 -1.46 -15.70
CA ILE A 184 -4.17 -0.15 -15.98
C ILE A 184 -4.11 0.81 -14.78
N ARG A 185 -4.05 0.28 -13.56
CA ARG A 185 -3.94 1.09 -12.34
C ARG A 185 -2.57 1.77 -12.22
N LEU A 186 -1.56 1.31 -12.97
CA LEU A 186 -0.22 1.88 -13.01
C LEU A 186 0.03 2.79 -14.22
N HIS A 187 -0.89 2.83 -15.19
CA HIS A 187 -0.79 3.71 -16.37
C HIS A 187 -0.57 5.20 -16.05
N PRO A 188 -1.09 5.77 -14.95
CA PRO A 188 -0.75 7.15 -14.57
C PRO A 188 0.76 7.43 -14.43
N LEU A 189 1.59 6.40 -14.17
CA LEU A 189 3.05 6.52 -14.12
C LEU A 189 3.72 6.50 -15.51
N LEU A 190 2.98 6.15 -16.56
CA LEU A 190 3.47 6.08 -17.94
C LEU A 190 2.94 7.25 -18.79
N SER A 191 1.73 7.74 -18.50
CA SER A 191 1.03 8.75 -19.32
C SER A 191 1.59 10.18 -19.22
N GLY A 192 2.69 10.41 -18.50
CA GLY A 192 3.26 11.75 -18.25
C GLY A 192 4.37 12.20 -19.22
N GLN A 193 4.61 11.48 -20.31
CA GLN A 193 5.73 11.75 -21.22
C GLN A 193 5.33 12.70 -22.35
N GLN A 194 5.15 13.97 -22.04
CA GLN A 194 5.16 15.02 -23.06
C GLN A 194 5.74 16.34 -22.52
N GLN A 195 7.04 16.32 -22.22
CA GLN A 195 8.01 17.39 -22.57
C GLN A 195 9.36 17.12 -21.90
N ALA A 196 10.28 16.54 -22.66
CA ALA A 196 11.66 16.99 -22.59
C ALA A 196 11.81 18.00 -23.75
N PRO A 197 12.25 19.25 -23.53
CA PRO A 197 12.75 20.03 -24.64
C PRO A 197 13.96 19.26 -25.15
N ALA A 198 13.88 18.78 -26.40
CA ALA A 198 15.07 18.40 -27.13
C ALA A 198 15.97 19.64 -27.09
N LEU A 199 17.07 19.56 -26.34
CA LEU A 199 18.16 20.49 -26.54
C LEU A 199 18.58 20.25 -27.99
N ALA A 200 18.14 21.12 -28.88
CA ALA A 200 18.55 21.12 -30.25
C ALA A 200 20.08 21.13 -30.24
N SER A 201 20.69 20.01 -30.61
CA SER A 201 22.06 20.01 -31.07
C SER A 201 22.09 20.91 -32.30
N GLN A 202 22.38 22.19 -32.10
CA GLN A 202 22.72 23.06 -33.21
C GLN A 202 24.00 22.48 -33.84
N PRO A 203 23.99 22.16 -35.14
CA PRO A 203 25.23 21.90 -35.83
C PRO A 203 25.99 23.23 -35.91
N ALA A 204 27.20 23.27 -35.36
CA ALA A 204 28.14 24.34 -35.65
C ALA A 204 28.55 24.20 -37.13
N ILE A 205 27.80 24.87 -38.01
CA ILE A 205 28.20 25.10 -39.39
C ILE A 205 29.36 26.10 -39.34
N GLY A 206 30.50 25.68 -39.89
CA GLY A 206 31.72 26.46 -39.93
C GLY A 206 31.63 27.71 -40.78
N ALA A 207 32.48 28.68 -40.44
CA ALA A 207 32.97 29.68 -41.37
C ALA A 207 34.49 29.72 -41.24
N GLY A 208 35.17 29.17 -42.23
CA GLY A 208 36.49 29.69 -42.59
C GLY A 208 36.32 31.08 -43.19
N HIS A 209 37.32 31.94 -43.01
CA HIS A 209 38.11 32.54 -44.09
C HIS A 209 39.22 33.42 -43.50
N SER A 210 40.37 33.29 -44.15
CA SER A 210 41.67 33.94 -44.02
C SER A 210 41.65 35.47 -43.93
N HIS A 211 42.58 36.04 -43.17
CA HIS A 211 43.66 36.90 -43.67
C HIS A 211 44.73 37.14 -42.59
#